data_AF-A0A958MC20-F1
#
_entry.id   AF-A0A958MC20-F1
#
_cell.length_a   1.000
_cell.length_b   1.000
_cell.length_c   1.000
_cell.angle_alpha   90.00
_cell.angle_beta   90.00
_cell.angle_gamma   90.00
#
_symmetry.space_group_name_H-M   'P 1'
#
loop_
_entity.id
_entity.type
_entity.pdbx_description
1 polymer ?
#
loop_
_entity_poly.entity_id
_entity_poly.type
_entity_poly.pdbx_seq_one_letter_code
_entity_poly.pdbx_strand_id
1 'polypeptide(L)'
;MSDYRTPGVYTEEISTLPPSVVPVETAIPAFIGYTQKRPFTEIKAVRISSITEYHALFGGPAPEKFPGISVSKAAGADFFSVDTPPPAPSKPSFWLYYQLQLFYANGGGPCYIISVGDYSETISKDKLIKGLDALS
;
A
#
# COMPACT_ATOMS: atom_id res chain seq x y z
N MET A 1 33.73 22.36 34.54
CA MET A 1 35.19 22.46 34.47
C MET A 1 35.71 21.38 35.40
N SER A 2 36.30 20.33 34.83
CA SER A 2 36.65 19.10 35.54
C SER A 2 37.72 19.39 36.59
N ASP A 3 37.48 19.02 37.84
CA ASP A 3 38.37 19.29 38.97
C ASP A 3 39.40 18.15 39.10
N TYR A 4 40.61 18.37 38.59
CA TYR A 4 41.70 17.39 38.62
C TYR A 4 42.46 17.44 39.95
N ARG A 5 42.39 16.36 40.73
CA ARG A 5 42.88 16.34 42.13
C ARG A 5 44.22 15.66 42.35
N THR A 6 44.84 15.09 41.32
CA THR A 6 46.16 14.43 41.44
C THR A 6 47.09 14.87 40.31
N PRO A 7 48.39 15.12 40.58
CA PRO A 7 49.33 15.48 39.54
C PRO A 7 49.51 14.29 38.57
N GLY A 8 49.13 14.51 37.30
CA GLY A 8 49.16 13.52 36.24
C GLY A 8 48.75 14.14 34.89
N VAL A 9 48.97 13.41 33.79
CA VAL A 9 48.49 13.83 32.46
C VAL A 9 47.07 13.31 32.28
N TYR A 10 46.13 14.22 32.01
CA TYR A 10 44.73 13.89 31.71
C TYR A 10 44.45 14.23 30.24
N THR A 11 43.76 13.33 29.56
CA THR A 11 43.27 13.55 28.20
C THR A 11 41.75 13.47 28.25
N GLU A 12 41.08 14.58 27.95
CA GLU A 12 39.63 14.58 27.77
C GLU A 12 39.30 14.34 26.29
N GLU A 13 38.61 13.25 26.00
CA GLU A 13 38.07 13.00 24.68
C GLU A 13 36.72 13.73 24.57
N ILE A 14 36.73 14.93 24.03
CA ILE A 14 35.51 15.66 23.71
C ILE A 14 34.98 15.08 22.39
N SER A 15 33.95 14.22 22.46
CA SER A 15 33.27 13.73 21.26
C SER A 15 32.58 14.90 20.55
N THR A 16 33.23 15.40 19.50
CA THR A 16 32.72 16.45 18.59
C THR A 16 31.84 15.90 17.47
N LEU A 17 31.51 14.60 17.51
CA LEU A 17 30.63 14.00 16.52
C LEU A 17 29.32 14.79 16.50
N PRO A 18 28.97 15.42 15.36
CA PRO A 18 27.70 16.10 15.25
C PRO A 18 26.58 15.11 15.55
N PRO A 19 25.48 15.54 16.19
CA PRO A 19 24.34 14.66 16.37
C PRO A 19 23.95 14.09 15.01
N SER A 20 23.88 12.76 14.92
CA SER A 20 23.43 12.09 13.71
C SER A 20 22.04 12.62 13.38
N VAL A 21 21.90 13.31 12.25
CA VAL A 21 20.61 13.83 11.80
C VAL A 21 19.76 12.63 11.39
N VAL A 22 18.77 12.30 12.21
CA VAL A 22 17.77 11.30 11.85
C VAL A 22 17.02 11.86 10.64
N PRO A 23 17.01 11.18 9.49
CA PRO A 23 16.28 11.65 8.33
C PRO A 23 14.79 11.69 8.68
N VAL A 24 14.19 12.88 8.61
CA VAL A 24 12.75 13.06 8.69
C VAL A 24 12.20 12.90 7.29
N GLU A 25 11.27 11.97 7.09
CA GLU A 25 10.64 11.75 5.79
C GLU A 25 9.92 13.02 5.35
N THR A 26 10.38 13.63 4.26
CA THR A 26 9.91 14.95 3.80
C THR A 26 8.69 14.89 2.89
N ALA A 27 8.20 13.70 2.54
CA ALA A 27 6.96 13.50 1.80
C ALA A 27 6.41 12.08 2.01
N ILE A 28 5.46 11.92 2.94
CA ILE A 28 4.72 10.67 3.14
C ILE A 28 3.55 10.65 2.15
N PRO A 29 3.54 9.76 1.14
CA PRO A 29 2.47 9.72 0.16
C PRO A 29 1.17 9.19 0.77
N ALA A 30 0.05 9.56 0.15
CA ALA A 30 -1.27 9.04 0.48
C ALA A 30 -1.95 8.46 -0.77
N PHE A 31 -2.51 7.27 -0.63
CA PHE A 31 -3.20 6.54 -1.69
C PHE A 31 -4.69 6.41 -1.37
N ILE A 32 -5.53 6.83 -2.30
CA ILE A 32 -6.99 6.84 -2.16
C ILE A 32 -7.58 5.85 -3.15
N GLY A 33 -8.47 4.97 -2.69
CA GLY A 33 -9.17 4.07 -3.58
C GLY A 33 -10.02 3.02 -2.88
N TYR A 34 -10.42 2.00 -3.64
CA TYR A 34 -11.25 0.90 -3.17
C TYR A 34 -10.38 -0.26 -2.71
N THR A 35 -10.79 -0.93 -1.63
CA THR A 35 -10.05 -2.03 -1.00
C THR A 35 -10.90 -3.28 -0.88
N GLN A 36 -10.28 -4.46 -0.70
CA GLN A 36 -11.06 -5.69 -0.53
C GLN A 36 -11.87 -5.68 0.76
N LYS A 37 -11.21 -5.28 1.85
CA LYS A 37 -11.77 -5.15 3.18
C LYS A 37 -11.81 -3.68 3.55
N ARG A 38 -12.92 -3.28 4.17
CA ARG A 38 -13.08 -1.95 4.73
C ARG A 38 -13.10 -2.07 6.25
N PRO A 39 -11.94 -1.95 6.93
CA PRO A 39 -11.87 -2.11 8.39
C PRO A 39 -12.59 -0.99 9.15
N PHE A 40 -12.88 0.15 8.48
CA PHE A 40 -13.49 1.32 9.10
C PHE A 40 -14.67 1.84 8.27
N THR A 41 -15.80 2.07 8.94
CA THR A 41 -17.02 2.62 8.31
C THR A 41 -16.86 4.08 7.90
N GLU A 42 -15.95 4.81 8.55
CA GLU A 42 -15.59 6.18 8.21
C GLU A 42 -14.44 6.20 7.20
N ILE A 43 -14.42 7.22 6.33
CA ILE A 43 -13.29 7.46 5.41
C ILE A 43 -12.21 8.15 6.23
N LYS A 44 -11.13 7.43 6.53
CA LYS A 44 -9.98 7.97 7.27
C LYS A 44 -8.66 7.51 6.67
N ALA A 45 -7.63 8.33 6.85
CA ALA A 45 -6.27 7.98 6.50
C ALA A 45 -5.67 7.01 7.53
N VAL A 46 -5.20 5.86 7.06
CA VAL A 46 -4.56 4.83 7.88
C VAL A 46 -3.11 4.73 7.46
N ARG A 47 -2.19 4.96 8.39
CA ARG A 47 -0.75 4.81 8.13
C ARG A 47 -0.40 3.34 8.05
N ILE A 48 0.31 2.95 7.01
CA ILE A 48 0.93 1.64 6.86
C ILE A 48 2.42 1.80 6.57
N SER A 49 3.22 0.86 7.04
CA SER A 49 4.67 0.83 6.81
C SER A 49 5.08 -0.15 5.72
N SER A 50 4.23 -1.15 5.42
CA SER A 50 4.55 -2.23 4.48
C SER A 50 3.32 -2.79 3.78
N ILE A 51 3.55 -3.48 2.66
CA ILE A 51 2.48 -4.18 1.92
C ILE A 51 1.85 -5.33 2.73
N THR A 52 2.59 -5.93 3.66
CA THR A 52 2.06 -6.99 4.53
C THR A 52 1.00 -6.44 5.49
N GLU A 53 1.23 -5.24 6.05
CA GLU A 53 0.22 -4.53 6.86
C GLU A 53 -1.01 -4.19 6.02
N TYR A 54 -0.81 -3.78 4.76
CA TYR A 54 -1.92 -3.56 3.83
C TYR A 54 -2.76 -4.83 3.65
N HIS A 55 -2.15 -5.99 3.40
CA HIS A 55 -2.88 -7.24 3.26
C HIS A 55 -3.67 -7.61 4.51
N ALA A 56 -3.11 -7.36 5.69
CA ALA A 56 -3.78 -7.63 6.96
C ALA A 56 -5.04 -6.76 7.17
N LEU A 57 -4.93 -5.46 6.85
CA LEU A 57 -6.00 -4.48 7.12
C LEU A 57 -7.02 -4.36 5.98
N PHE A 58 -6.54 -4.24 4.75
CA PHE A 58 -7.32 -3.89 3.55
C PHE A 58 -7.51 -5.05 2.58
N GLY A 59 -6.75 -6.14 2.75
CA GLY A 59 -6.83 -7.35 1.92
C GLY A 59 -5.99 -7.28 0.64
N GLY A 60 -6.35 -8.10 -0.32
CA GLY A 60 -5.63 -8.30 -1.58
C GLY A 60 -6.26 -7.60 -2.79
N PRO A 61 -5.88 -8.01 -4.02
CA PRO A 61 -6.43 -7.46 -5.24
C PRO A 61 -7.89 -7.83 -5.43
N ALA A 62 -8.59 -7.03 -6.24
CA ALA A 62 -9.93 -7.38 -6.69
C ALA A 62 -9.87 -8.62 -7.62
N PRO A 63 -10.80 -9.57 -7.49
CA PRO A 63 -10.87 -10.70 -8.41
C PRO A 63 -11.25 -10.18 -9.81
N GLU A 64 -10.31 -10.27 -10.74
CA GLU A 64 -10.52 -9.84 -12.12
C GLU A 64 -11.48 -10.78 -12.86
N LYS A 65 -12.44 -10.18 -13.57
CA LYS A 65 -13.36 -10.92 -14.44
C LYS A 65 -12.85 -10.83 -15.86
N PHE A 66 -12.62 -11.98 -16.48
CA PHE A 66 -12.25 -12.08 -17.88
C PHE A 66 -13.50 -12.44 -18.70
N PRO A 67 -14.24 -11.45 -19.24
CA PRO A 67 -15.44 -11.73 -20.01
C PRO A 67 -15.10 -12.54 -21.25
N GLY A 68 -15.77 -13.67 -21.43
CA GLY A 68 -15.69 -14.52 -22.61
C GLY A 68 -14.81 -15.76 -22.47
N ILE A 69 -14.06 -15.94 -21.38
CA ILE A 69 -13.45 -17.24 -21.09
C ILE A 69 -14.56 -18.18 -20.62
N SER A 70 -14.89 -19.18 -21.44
CA SER A 70 -15.85 -20.22 -21.08
C SER A 70 -15.13 -21.56 -20.98
N VAL A 71 -15.33 -22.23 -19.85
CA VAL A 71 -14.77 -23.56 -19.59
C VAL A 71 -15.93 -24.55 -19.65
N SER A 72 -15.90 -25.44 -20.62
CA SER A 72 -16.88 -26.51 -20.78
C SER A 72 -16.22 -27.87 -20.54
N LYS A 73 -16.91 -28.75 -19.81
CA LYS A 73 -16.53 -30.15 -19.66
C LYS A 73 -17.62 -31.00 -20.28
N ALA A 74 -17.29 -31.75 -21.32
CA ALA A 74 -18.22 -32.72 -21.89
C ALA A 74 -18.45 -33.86 -20.90
N ALA A 75 -19.70 -34.32 -20.75
CA ALA A 75 -20.05 -35.42 -19.85
C ALA A 75 -19.30 -36.69 -20.27
N GLY A 76 -18.43 -37.21 -19.40
CA GLY A 76 -17.60 -38.39 -19.65
C GLY A 76 -16.20 -38.12 -20.23
N ALA A 77 -15.80 -36.85 -20.42
CA ALA A 77 -14.44 -36.50 -20.84
C ALA A 77 -13.52 -36.15 -19.66
N ASP A 78 -12.25 -36.57 -19.74
CA ASP A 78 -11.19 -36.24 -18.76
C ASP A 78 -10.51 -34.89 -19.01
N PHE A 79 -10.94 -34.15 -20.04
CA PHE A 79 -10.37 -32.86 -20.41
C PHE A 79 -11.41 -31.74 -20.37
N PHE A 80 -10.93 -30.53 -20.11
CA PHE A 80 -11.72 -29.29 -20.17
C PHE A 80 -11.42 -28.58 -21.49
N SER A 81 -12.47 -28.16 -22.21
CA SER A 81 -12.34 -27.24 -23.34
C SER A 81 -12.46 -25.82 -22.83
N VAL A 82 -11.49 -24.98 -23.19
CA VAL A 82 -11.45 -23.56 -22.82
C VAL A 82 -11.53 -22.76 -24.11
N ASP A 83 -12.66 -22.10 -24.34
CA ASP A 83 -12.78 -21.11 -25.40
C ASP A 83 -12.32 -19.76 -24.87
N THR A 84 -11.21 -19.27 -25.40
CA THR A 84 -10.70 -17.92 -25.12
C THR A 84 -10.98 -17.02 -26.32
N PRO A 85 -11.76 -15.93 -26.18
CA PRO A 85 -11.82 -14.90 -27.20
C PRO A 85 -10.42 -14.29 -27.41
N PRO A 86 -10.17 -13.62 -28.55
CA PRO A 86 -8.90 -12.95 -28.79
C PRO A 86 -8.52 -12.04 -27.60
N PRO A 87 -7.22 -11.94 -27.25
CA PRO A 87 -6.77 -11.24 -26.05
C PRO A 87 -7.11 -9.75 -26.15
N ALA A 88 -8.29 -9.38 -25.65
CA ALA A 88 -8.59 -8.00 -25.36
C ALA A 88 -7.82 -7.62 -24.08
N PRO A 89 -7.14 -6.46 -24.03
CA PRO A 89 -6.49 -6.02 -22.80
C PRO A 89 -7.57 -5.75 -21.75
N SER A 90 -7.79 -6.71 -20.85
CA SER A 90 -8.65 -6.55 -19.67
C SER A 90 -7.91 -5.64 -18.70
N LYS A 91 -8.43 -4.42 -18.53
CA LYS A 91 -7.90 -3.48 -17.53
C LYS A 91 -8.46 -3.85 -16.17
N PRO A 92 -7.66 -3.78 -15.10
CA PRO A 92 -8.17 -4.01 -13.76
C PRO A 92 -9.23 -2.97 -13.42
N SER A 93 -10.29 -3.43 -12.76
CA SER A 93 -11.39 -2.53 -12.33
C SER A 93 -10.93 -1.60 -11.20
N PHE A 94 -10.02 -2.07 -10.33
CA PHE A 94 -9.51 -1.31 -9.19
C PHE A 94 -7.98 -1.29 -9.18
N TRP A 95 -7.41 -0.09 -9.22
CA TRP A 95 -5.96 0.11 -9.41
C TRP A 95 -5.16 0.25 -8.11
N LEU A 96 -5.82 0.57 -6.99
CA LEU A 96 -5.16 0.93 -5.72
C LEU A 96 -4.14 -0.14 -5.26
N TYR A 97 -4.56 -1.40 -5.25
CA TYR A 97 -3.71 -2.52 -4.85
C TYR A 97 -2.45 -2.63 -5.72
N TYR A 98 -2.62 -2.57 -7.04
CA TYR A 98 -1.52 -2.70 -7.99
C TYR A 98 -0.55 -1.51 -7.92
N GLN A 99 -1.06 -0.31 -7.70
CA GLN A 99 -0.24 0.88 -7.49
C GLN A 99 0.58 0.79 -6.21
N LEU A 100 0.01 0.27 -5.13
CA LEU A 100 0.75 0.03 -3.88
C LEU A 100 1.81 -1.05 -4.04
N GLN A 101 1.49 -2.14 -4.72
CA GLN A 101 2.47 -3.18 -5.02
C GLN A 101 3.65 -2.59 -5.80
N LEU A 102 3.38 -1.75 -6.81
CA LEU A 102 4.42 -1.06 -7.58
C LEU A 102 5.21 -0.08 -6.70
N PHE A 103 4.54 0.70 -5.84
CA PHE A 103 5.18 1.64 -4.93
C PHE A 103 6.18 0.94 -4.00
N TYR A 104 5.76 -0.12 -3.30
CA TYR A 104 6.64 -0.87 -2.42
C TYR A 104 7.73 -1.64 -3.18
N ALA A 105 7.44 -2.14 -4.39
CA ALA A 105 8.46 -2.78 -5.24
C ALA A 105 9.56 -1.80 -5.68
N ASN A 106 9.28 -0.50 -5.74
CA ASN A 106 10.25 0.56 -6.04
C ASN A 106 10.90 1.17 -4.78
N GLY A 107 10.83 0.49 -3.63
CA GLY A 107 11.42 0.98 -2.38
C GLY A 107 10.56 2.02 -1.65
N GLY A 108 9.25 2.00 -1.88
CA GLY A 108 8.30 2.83 -1.16
C GLY A 108 8.36 2.62 0.36
N GLY A 109 8.31 3.72 1.10
CA GLY A 109 8.32 3.75 2.56
C GLY A 109 6.92 3.78 3.19
N PRO A 110 6.78 4.31 4.41
CA PRO A 110 5.50 4.56 5.03
C PRO A 110 4.58 5.40 4.15
N CYS A 111 3.30 5.05 4.11
CA CYS A 111 2.29 5.79 3.37
C CYS A 111 0.94 5.75 4.08
N TYR A 112 0.03 6.63 3.68
CA TYR A 112 -1.36 6.60 4.14
C TYR A 112 -2.26 5.94 3.11
N ILE A 113 -3.18 5.11 3.57
CA ILE A 113 -4.23 4.49 2.75
C ILE A 113 -5.58 5.03 3.18
N ILE A 114 -6.37 5.44 2.21
CA ILE A 114 -7.73 5.89 2.40
C ILE A 114 -8.65 5.00 1.58
N SER A 115 -9.37 4.12 2.28
CA SER A 115 -10.39 3.27 1.69
C SER A 115 -11.70 4.05 1.59
N VAL A 116 -12.16 4.29 0.37
CA VAL A 116 -13.42 5.00 0.08
C VAL A 116 -14.61 4.05 -0.13
N GLY A 117 -14.35 2.74 -0.21
CA GLY A 117 -15.33 1.72 -0.52
C GLY A 117 -14.67 0.35 -0.73
N ASP A 118 -15.52 -0.66 -1.01
CA ASP A 118 -15.07 -2.03 -1.31
C ASP A 118 -15.24 -2.40 -2.80
N TYR A 119 -14.79 -3.59 -3.18
CA TYR A 119 -14.86 -4.07 -4.57
C TYR A 119 -16.27 -4.46 -5.05
N SER A 120 -17.30 -4.40 -4.21
CA SER A 120 -18.69 -4.62 -4.62
C SER A 120 -19.34 -3.37 -5.22
N GLU A 121 -18.73 -2.21 -5.00
CA GLU A 121 -19.25 -0.92 -5.41
C GLU A 121 -18.67 -0.46 -6.76
N THR A 122 -19.42 0.36 -7.49
CA THR A 122 -18.90 1.05 -8.69
C THR A 122 -18.06 2.25 -8.30
N ILE A 123 -16.98 2.50 -9.05
CA ILE A 123 -16.12 3.66 -8.85
C ILE A 123 -16.93 4.96 -9.02
N SER A 124 -17.09 5.70 -7.92
CA SER A 124 -17.74 7.01 -7.90
C SER A 124 -16.72 8.15 -7.67
N LYS A 125 -16.86 9.22 -8.46
CA LYS A 125 -16.08 10.45 -8.32
C LYS A 125 -16.29 11.10 -6.94
N ASP A 126 -17.54 11.14 -6.45
CA ASP A 126 -17.87 11.79 -5.18
C ASP A 126 -17.21 11.10 -3.99
N LYS A 127 -17.11 9.76 -4.04
CA LYS A 127 -16.40 8.98 -3.01
C LYS A 127 -14.91 9.27 -3.00
N LEU A 128 -14.29 9.42 -4.18
CA LEU A 128 -12.88 9.77 -4.28
C LEU A 128 -12.59 11.19 -3.80
N ILE A 129 -13.49 12.15 -4.07
CA ILE A 129 -13.40 13.51 -3.53
C ILE A 129 -13.49 13.48 -2.00
N LYS A 130 -14.44 12.74 -1.42
CA LYS A 130 -14.49 12.57 0.05
C LYS A 130 -13.22 11.94 0.63
N GLY A 131 -12.56 11.07 -0.11
CA GLY A 131 -11.25 10.54 0.26
C GLY A 131 -10.15 11.59 0.25
N LEU A 132 -10.20 12.55 -0.67
CA LEU A 132 -9.28 13.68 -0.72
C LEU A 132 -9.55 14.68 0.40
N ASP A 133 -10.81 14.95 0.72
CA ASP A 133 -11.19 15.82 1.84
C ASP A 133 -10.77 15.22 3.20
N ALA A 134 -10.63 13.90 3.29
CA ALA A 134 -10.14 13.24 4.51
C ALA A 134 -8.63 13.42 4.76
N LEU A 135 -7.89 14.00 3.80
CA LEU A 135 -6.47 14.34 3.90
C LEU A 135 -6.21 15.79 4.33
N SER A 136 -7.20 16.68 4.17
CA SER A 136 -7.09 18.11 4.47
C SER A 136 -7.35 18.45 5.93
#